data_AF-J7GY17-F1
#
_entry.id   AF-J7GY17-F1
#
_cell.length_a   1.000
_cell.length_b   1.000
_cell.length_c   1.000
_cell.angle_alpha   90.00
_cell.angle_beta   90.00
_cell.angle_gamma   90.00
#
_symmetry.space_group_name_H-M   'P 1'
#
loop_
_entity.id
_entity.type
_entity.pdbx_description
1 polymer ?
#
loop_
_entity_poly.entity_id
_entity_poly.type
_entity_poly.pdbx_seq_one_letter_code
_entity_poly.pdbx_strand_id
1 'polypeptide(L)'
;KDPVTRLLDTRLVHHNASKWESFDVTPAVLRWIAHGQPNHGFVVEVVHLDKENSASKRHVRISRSLHQDEDSWSQLRPLLVTFGHDGKGHPLHKREKRQAKHKQRKRHKYSCKRHPLYVDFNDVGWNDWIVAPPGYSAFYCHGECPFPLADHLNS
;
A
#
# COMPACT_ATOMS: atom_id res chain seq x y z
N LYS A 1 -33.89 -10.33 9.53
CA LYS A 1 -33.37 -10.08 8.16
C LYS A 1 -31.91 -10.47 8.19
N ASP A 2 -31.50 -11.43 7.38
CA ASP A 2 -30.10 -11.83 7.31
C ASP A 2 -29.25 -10.70 6.72
N PRO A 3 -28.02 -10.49 7.21
CA PRO A 3 -27.15 -9.46 6.68
C PRO A 3 -26.79 -9.77 5.23
N VAL A 4 -26.79 -8.74 4.38
CA VAL A 4 -26.33 -8.87 2.98
C VAL A 4 -24.81 -9.03 2.97
N THR A 5 -24.32 -10.16 2.48
CA THR A 5 -22.88 -10.40 2.35
C THR A 5 -22.32 -9.76 1.08
N ARG A 6 -21.08 -9.29 1.13
CA ARG A 6 -20.34 -8.73 0.00
C ARG A 6 -18.96 -9.34 -0.03
N LEU A 7 -18.58 -9.91 -1.17
CA LEU A 7 -17.21 -10.39 -1.39
C LEU A 7 -16.23 -9.21 -1.30
N LEU A 8 -15.21 -9.35 -0.45
CA LEU A 8 -14.15 -8.36 -0.28
C LEU A 8 -12.89 -8.75 -1.03
N ASP A 9 -12.42 -9.98 -0.83
CA ASP A 9 -11.19 -10.50 -1.42
C ASP A 9 -11.25 -12.04 -1.53
N THR A 10 -10.37 -12.65 -2.32
CA THR A 10 -10.25 -14.10 -2.49
C THR A 10 -8.79 -14.50 -2.69
N ARG A 11 -8.41 -15.67 -2.16
CA ARG A 11 -7.06 -16.24 -2.32
C ARG A 11 -7.15 -17.73 -2.63
N LEU A 12 -6.30 -18.18 -3.55
CA LEU A 12 -6.05 -19.60 -3.73
C LEU A 12 -4.98 -20.03 -2.72
N VAL A 13 -5.33 -20.98 -1.86
CA VAL A 13 -4.45 -21.48 -0.82
C VAL A 13 -4.00 -22.91 -1.13
N HIS A 14 -2.73 -23.21 -0.87
CA HIS A 14 -2.21 -24.57 -0.95
C HIS A 14 -2.43 -25.28 0.38
N HIS A 15 -3.02 -26.48 0.33
CA HIS A 15 -3.36 -27.26 1.53
C HIS A 15 -2.15 -27.91 2.21
N ASN A 16 -0.99 -27.93 1.55
CA ASN A 16 0.23 -28.59 2.02
C ASN A 16 1.03 -27.76 3.02
N ALA A 17 0.70 -26.48 3.21
CA ALA A 17 1.43 -25.57 4.08
C ALA A 17 0.50 -24.86 5.07
N SER A 18 0.87 -24.87 6.35
CA SER A 18 0.24 -24.03 7.36
C SER A 18 0.90 -22.65 7.32
N LYS A 19 0.20 -21.66 6.76
CA LYS A 19 0.69 -20.27 6.67
C LYS A 19 -0.42 -19.26 6.95
N TRP A 20 0.00 -18.06 7.31
CA TRP A 20 -0.88 -16.90 7.38
C TRP A 20 -1.30 -16.46 5.99
N GLU A 21 -2.57 -16.08 5.86
CA GLU A 21 -3.10 -15.44 4.67
C GLU A 21 -3.61 -14.04 5.03
N SER A 22 -3.42 -13.10 4.10
CA SER A 22 -3.85 -11.70 4.25
C SER A 22 -4.84 -11.34 3.16
N PHE A 23 -5.95 -10.72 3.58
CA PHE A 23 -7.04 -10.32 2.72
C PHE A 23 -7.21 -8.81 2.76
N ASP A 24 -7.38 -8.18 1.60
CA ASP A 24 -7.66 -6.75 1.54
C ASP A 24 -9.10 -6.47 1.98
N VAL A 25 -9.23 -5.94 3.19
CA VAL A 25 -10.52 -5.53 3.77
C VAL A 25 -10.68 -4.00 3.81
N THR A 26 -9.76 -3.26 3.18
CA THR A 26 -9.77 -1.79 3.16
C THR A 26 -11.13 -1.22 2.74
N PRO A 27 -11.80 -1.72 1.68
CA PRO A 27 -13.10 -1.18 1.29
C PRO A 27 -14.17 -1.34 2.37
N ALA A 28 -14.13 -2.41 3.17
CA ALA A 28 -15.07 -2.62 4.26
C ALA A 28 -14.78 -1.68 5.44
N VAL A 29 -13.51 -1.58 5.83
CA VAL A 29 -13.08 -0.70 6.93
C VAL A 29 -13.41 0.76 6.63
N LEU A 30 -13.15 1.23 5.40
CA LEU A 30 -13.52 2.59 4.99
C LEU A 30 -15.02 2.86 5.10
N ARG A 31 -15.87 1.89 4.74
CA ARG A 31 -17.33 2.03 4.90
C ARG A 31 -17.76 2.06 6.36
N TRP A 32 -17.15 1.23 7.20
CA TRP A 32 -17.44 1.23 8.64
C TRP A 32 -17.11 2.58 9.28
N ILE A 33 -15.97 3.15 8.92
CA ILE A 33 -15.54 4.48 9.39
C ILE A 33 -16.48 5.57 8.86
N ALA A 34 -16.86 5.52 7.59
CA ALA A 34 -17.64 6.59 6.95
C ALA A 34 -19.10 6.65 7.40
N HIS A 35 -19.75 5.50 7.62
CA HIS A 35 -21.21 5.44 7.77
C HIS A 35 -21.69 5.18 9.21
N GLY A 36 -20.78 4.90 10.15
CA GLY A 36 -21.10 4.68 11.57
C GLY A 36 -22.11 3.55 11.84
N GLN A 37 -22.38 2.71 10.84
CA GLN A 37 -23.34 1.61 10.94
C GLN A 37 -22.76 0.48 11.79
N PRO A 38 -23.60 -0.29 12.51
CA PRO A 38 -23.15 -1.48 13.23
C PRO A 38 -22.48 -2.45 12.25
N ASN A 39 -21.29 -2.90 12.61
CA ASN A 39 -20.53 -3.88 11.85
C ASN A 39 -20.89 -5.30 12.31
N HIS A 40 -21.19 -6.20 11.36
CA HIS A 40 -21.44 -7.62 11.61
C HIS A 40 -20.18 -8.50 11.52
N GLY A 41 -19.02 -7.90 11.29
CA GLY A 41 -17.72 -8.59 11.19
C GLY A 41 -17.42 -9.07 9.76
N PHE A 42 -16.46 -9.99 9.68
CA PHE A 42 -16.06 -10.64 8.43
C PHE A 42 -16.52 -12.09 8.42
N VAL A 43 -16.97 -12.56 7.26
CA VAL A 43 -17.25 -13.97 7.01
C VAL A 43 -16.13 -14.52 6.15
N VAL A 44 -15.56 -15.66 6.56
CA VAL A 44 -14.53 -16.37 5.81
C VAL A 44 -15.10 -17.70 5.37
N GLU A 45 -15.15 -17.92 4.06
CA GLU A 45 -15.62 -19.16 3.45
C GLU A 45 -14.45 -19.88 2.78
N VAL A 46 -14.41 -21.19 2.94
CA VAL A 46 -13.38 -22.06 2.35
C VAL A 46 -14.05 -22.95 1.33
N VAL A 47 -13.77 -22.71 0.05
CA VAL A 47 -14.33 -23.49 -1.05
C VAL A 47 -13.27 -24.46 -1.56
N HIS A 48 -13.54 -25.76 -1.46
CA HIS A 48 -12.69 -26.78 -2.06
C HIS A 48 -13.05 -26.97 -3.54
N LEU A 49 -12.06 -26.80 -4.42
CA LEU A 49 -12.24 -26.95 -5.88
C LEU A 49 -12.56 -28.40 -6.30
N ASP A 50 -12.19 -29.36 -5.46
CA ASP A 50 -12.23 -30.78 -5.78
C ASP A 50 -13.14 -31.52 -4.80
N LYS A 51 -14.29 -31.97 -5.32
CA LYS A 51 -15.48 -32.43 -4.57
C LYS A 51 -15.38 -33.87 -4.08
N GLU A 52 -14.45 -34.68 -4.58
CA GLU A 52 -14.43 -36.12 -4.31
C GLU A 52 -13.71 -36.53 -3.02
N ASN A 53 -12.88 -35.66 -2.42
CA ASN A 53 -12.12 -35.98 -1.21
C ASN A 53 -12.29 -34.93 -0.11
N SER A 54 -13.54 -34.67 0.27
CA SER A 54 -13.88 -33.62 1.25
C SER A 54 -13.61 -33.99 2.71
N ALA A 55 -13.30 -35.26 3.03
CA ALA A 55 -13.22 -35.73 4.42
C ALA A 55 -11.90 -35.40 5.15
N SER A 56 -10.83 -35.02 4.43
CA SER A 56 -9.49 -34.84 5.01
C SER A 56 -8.85 -33.47 4.73
N LYS A 57 -9.59 -32.53 4.12
CA LYS A 57 -9.03 -31.23 3.78
C LYS A 57 -9.14 -30.30 5.00
N ARG A 58 -7.98 -30.00 5.59
CA ARG A 58 -7.79 -29.27 6.85
C ARG A 58 -8.57 -27.94 6.88
N HIS A 59 -9.10 -27.62 8.07
CA HIS A 59 -9.89 -26.42 8.34
C HIS A 59 -9.02 -25.16 8.41
N VAL A 60 -9.60 -24.01 8.05
CA VAL A 60 -9.01 -22.71 8.38
C VAL A 60 -9.15 -22.48 9.88
N ARG A 61 -8.05 -22.11 10.53
CA ARG A 61 -8.03 -21.84 11.96
C ARG A 61 -8.51 -20.41 12.22
N ILE A 62 -9.78 -20.27 12.58
CA ILE A 62 -10.40 -18.97 12.90
C ILE A 62 -10.64 -18.81 14.41
N SER A 63 -10.75 -19.94 15.14
CA SER A 63 -11.04 -19.97 16.57
C SER A 63 -9.98 -20.75 17.36
N ARG A 64 -9.90 -20.43 18.65
CA ARG A 64 -9.06 -21.13 19.62
C ARG A 64 -9.50 -22.59 19.78
N SER A 65 -8.55 -23.51 19.95
CA SER A 65 -8.85 -24.90 20.36
C SER A 65 -9.10 -24.98 21.86
N LEU A 66 -9.99 -25.88 22.31
CA LEU A 66 -10.39 -26.02 23.72
C LEU A 66 -9.23 -26.18 24.71
N HIS A 67 -8.13 -26.81 24.29
CA HIS A 67 -6.97 -27.10 25.14
C HIS A 67 -5.77 -26.18 24.89
N GLN A 68 -5.93 -25.17 24.03
CA GLN A 68 -4.84 -24.25 23.74
C GLN A 68 -4.74 -23.21 24.86
N ASP A 69 -3.54 -22.92 25.36
CA ASP A 69 -3.29 -21.84 26.32
C ASP A 69 -3.47 -20.43 25.71
N GLU A 70 -3.58 -19.40 26.55
CA GLU A 70 -3.79 -18.02 26.10
C GLU A 70 -2.60 -17.48 25.30
N ASP A 71 -1.38 -17.75 25.75
CA ASP A 71 -0.16 -17.19 25.16
C ASP A 71 0.03 -17.72 23.74
N SER A 72 -0.15 -19.03 23.52
CA SER A 72 -0.07 -19.61 22.18
C SER A 72 -1.25 -19.20 21.29
N TRP A 73 -2.45 -18.97 21.84
CA TRP A 73 -3.58 -18.45 21.06
C TRP A 73 -3.37 -16.99 20.66
N SER A 74 -2.80 -16.16 21.52
CA SER A 74 -2.53 -14.75 21.24
C SER A 74 -1.65 -14.55 20.01
N GLN A 75 -0.76 -15.51 19.74
CA GLN A 75 0.14 -15.53 18.58
C GLN A 75 -0.54 -16.03 17.29
N LEU A 76 -1.67 -16.75 17.39
CA LEU A 76 -2.36 -17.39 16.27
C LEU A 76 -3.75 -16.81 15.96
N ARG A 77 -4.25 -15.89 16.80
CA ARG A 77 -5.57 -15.28 16.60
C ARG A 77 -5.59 -14.37 15.36
N PRO A 78 -6.68 -14.34 14.58
CA PRO A 78 -6.83 -13.40 13.48
C PRO A 78 -6.71 -11.94 13.95
N LEU A 79 -6.06 -11.10 13.14
CA LEU A 79 -5.86 -9.68 13.44
C LEU A 79 -6.36 -8.81 12.28
N LEU A 80 -7.01 -7.71 12.64
CA LEU A 80 -7.29 -6.62 11.71
C LEU A 80 -6.18 -5.57 11.85
N VAL A 81 -5.31 -5.48 10.85
CA VAL A 81 -4.26 -4.46 10.79
C VAL A 81 -4.75 -3.29 9.95
N THR A 82 -4.71 -2.08 10.52
CA THR A 82 -5.09 -0.84 9.83
C THR A 82 -3.96 0.17 9.92
N PHE A 83 -3.75 0.92 8.83
CA PHE A 83 -2.81 2.04 8.79
C PHE A 83 -3.63 3.31 8.64
N GLY A 84 -3.72 4.09 9.72
CA GLY A 84 -4.35 5.40 9.71
C GLY A 84 -3.31 6.49 9.54
N HIS A 85 -3.66 7.56 8.83
CA HIS A 85 -2.94 8.81 8.90
C HIS A 85 -3.70 9.72 9.87
N ASP A 86 -3.03 10.21 10.92
CA ASP A 86 -3.64 11.08 11.93
C ASP A 86 -3.90 12.51 11.44
N GLY A 87 -3.54 12.81 10.18
CA GLY A 87 -3.65 14.14 9.59
C GLY A 87 -2.71 15.16 10.23
N LYS A 88 -1.84 14.75 11.15
CA LYS A 88 -0.89 15.64 11.86
C LYS A 88 0.47 15.69 11.14
N GLY A 89 0.45 15.62 9.80
CA GLY A 89 1.57 16.02 8.95
C GLY A 89 1.85 17.53 8.95
N HIS A 90 1.05 18.33 9.66
CA HIS A 90 1.35 19.75 9.87
C HIS A 90 2.37 19.91 11.01
N PRO A 91 3.45 20.70 10.84
CA PRO A 91 4.44 20.90 11.89
C PRO A 91 3.77 21.45 13.15
N LEU A 92 3.72 20.64 14.22
CA LEU A 92 3.05 20.94 15.50
C LEU A 92 3.65 22.15 16.24
N HIS A 93 4.73 22.74 15.73
CA HIS A 93 5.24 24.01 16.21
C HIS A 93 5.54 24.94 15.03
N LYS A 94 4.55 25.76 14.65
CA LYS A 94 4.85 27.05 14.02
C LYS A 94 5.37 27.98 15.12
N ARG A 95 6.61 27.74 15.58
CA ARG A 95 7.30 28.68 16.46
C ARG A 95 7.32 30.01 15.71
N GLU A 96 6.68 31.03 16.26
CA GLU A 96 6.74 32.38 15.70
C GLU A 96 8.21 32.74 15.54
N LYS A 97 8.65 32.80 14.29
CA LYS A 97 10.01 33.20 13.94
C LYS A 97 10.09 34.68 14.30
N ARG A 98 10.67 34.99 15.47
CA ARG A 98 11.26 36.32 15.73
C ARG A 98 12.07 36.65 14.50
N GLN A 99 11.76 37.76 13.85
CA GLN A 99 12.21 38.11 12.51
C GLN A 99 13.73 37.96 12.37
N ALA A 100 14.20 36.80 11.93
CA ALA A 100 15.49 36.68 11.31
C ALA A 100 15.26 37.13 9.88
N LYS A 101 15.92 38.24 9.49
CA LYS A 101 15.94 38.79 8.13
C LYS A 101 15.74 37.67 7.13
N HIS A 102 14.76 37.81 6.24
CA HIS A 102 14.61 36.96 5.07
C HIS A 102 15.94 36.96 4.30
N LYS A 103 16.88 36.08 4.67
CA LYS A 103 17.76 35.47 3.69
C LYS A 103 16.77 34.81 2.78
N GLN A 104 16.56 35.41 1.60
CA GLN A 104 15.92 34.74 0.50
C GLN A 104 16.44 33.31 0.55
N ARG A 105 15.55 32.35 0.87
CA ARG A 105 15.89 30.93 0.74
C ARG A 105 16.41 30.89 -0.68
N LYS A 106 17.73 30.76 -0.86
CA LYS A 106 18.33 30.57 -2.17
C LYS A 106 17.48 29.45 -2.73
N ARG A 107 16.57 29.74 -3.67
CA ARG A 107 15.77 28.71 -4.34
C ARG A 107 16.79 27.65 -4.64
N HIS A 108 16.66 26.47 -4.03
CA HIS A 108 17.69 25.44 -4.06
C HIS A 108 17.96 25.20 -5.54
N LYS A 109 18.99 25.88 -6.08
CA LYS A 109 19.22 25.99 -7.52
C LYS A 109 19.57 24.61 -8.10
N TYR A 110 19.78 23.67 -7.18
CA TYR A 110 20.14 22.28 -7.33
C TYR A 110 19.12 21.31 -6.70
N SER A 111 17.86 21.68 -6.42
CA SER A 111 16.89 20.68 -5.92
C SER A 111 16.64 19.58 -6.95
N CYS A 112 16.56 18.31 -6.51
CA CYS A 112 16.25 17.18 -7.37
C CYS A 112 14.93 17.42 -8.12
N LYS A 113 14.99 17.38 -9.45
CA LYS A 113 13.83 17.48 -10.33
C LYS A 113 14.08 16.75 -11.64
N ARG A 114 13.00 16.50 -12.39
CA ARG A 114 13.08 16.02 -13.77
C ARG A 114 13.56 17.14 -14.69
N HIS A 115 14.57 16.86 -15.50
CA HIS A 115 15.14 17.74 -16.51
C HIS A 115 14.81 17.22 -17.91
N PRO A 116 14.60 18.11 -18.89
CA PRO A 116 14.37 17.70 -20.26
C PRO A 116 15.64 17.07 -20.84
N LEU A 117 15.47 15.95 -21.53
CA LEU A 117 16.47 15.30 -22.36
C LEU A 117 15.72 14.69 -23.54
N TYR A 118 16.04 15.14 -24.74
CA TYR A 118 15.54 14.57 -25.98
C TYR A 118 16.67 13.75 -26.59
N VAL A 119 16.34 12.51 -26.95
CA VAL A 119 17.25 11.62 -27.65
C VAL A 119 16.83 11.62 -29.11
N ASP A 120 17.67 12.19 -29.96
CA ASP A 120 17.57 12.06 -31.40
C ASP A 120 18.28 10.77 -31.84
N PHE A 121 17.61 9.92 -32.61
CA PHE A 121 18.20 8.65 -33.02
C PHE A 121 19.29 8.82 -34.07
N ASN A 122 19.35 9.96 -34.78
CA ASN A 122 20.48 10.27 -35.65
C ASN A 122 21.74 10.55 -34.82
N ASP A 123 21.61 11.31 -33.73
CA ASP A 123 22.76 11.71 -32.88
C ASP A 123 23.45 10.50 -32.21
N VAL A 124 22.70 9.43 -31.93
CA VAL A 124 23.22 8.18 -31.34
C VAL A 124 23.50 7.08 -32.36
N GLY A 125 23.29 7.36 -33.66
CA GLY A 125 23.54 6.40 -34.76
C GLY A 125 22.57 5.22 -34.80
N TRP A 126 21.33 5.42 -34.35
CA TRP A 126 20.27 4.41 -34.31
C TRP A 126 19.19 4.60 -35.38
N ASN A 127 19.30 5.65 -36.19
CA ASN A 127 18.39 5.94 -37.29
C ASN A 127 18.34 4.83 -38.36
N ASP A 128 19.35 3.95 -38.41
CA ASP A 128 19.41 2.85 -39.38
C ASP A 128 18.50 1.66 -39.01
N TRP A 129 18.18 1.47 -37.72
CA TRP A 129 17.33 0.36 -37.26
C TRP A 129 16.03 0.83 -36.59
N ILE A 130 15.99 2.07 -36.09
CA ILE A 130 14.76 2.70 -35.60
C ILE A 130 14.20 3.62 -36.68
N VAL A 131 13.16 3.15 -37.37
CA VAL A 131 12.55 3.85 -38.51
C VAL A 131 11.66 5.02 -38.07
N ALA A 132 10.98 4.91 -36.92
CA ALA A 132 10.16 5.97 -36.33
C ALA A 132 9.89 5.69 -34.84
N PRO A 133 9.68 6.71 -34.00
CA PRO A 133 9.84 8.15 -34.27
C PRO A 133 11.30 8.56 -34.50
N PRO A 134 11.62 9.79 -34.96
CA PRO A 134 13.01 10.24 -35.12
C PRO A 134 13.76 10.40 -33.78
N GLY A 135 13.03 10.41 -32.67
CA GLY A 135 13.58 10.53 -31.33
C GLY A 135 12.48 10.52 -30.27
N TYR A 136 12.87 10.63 -29.00
CA TYR A 136 11.93 10.67 -27.88
C TYR A 136 12.45 11.50 -26.71
N SER A 137 11.53 12.01 -25.88
CA SER A 137 11.88 12.71 -24.64
C SER A 137 12.18 11.69 -23.53
N ALA A 138 13.45 11.35 -23.33
CA ALA A 138 13.91 10.45 -22.28
C ALA A 138 13.77 11.07 -20.87
N PHE A 139 14.06 12.38 -20.76
CA PHE A 139 14.23 13.08 -19.48
C PHE A 139 15.31 12.45 -18.58
N TYR A 140 15.70 13.14 -17.51
CA TYR A 140 16.49 12.56 -16.43
C TYR A 140 16.27 13.31 -15.12
N CYS A 141 16.53 12.66 -13.98
CA CYS A 141 16.45 13.30 -12.67
C CYS A 141 17.84 13.77 -12.23
N HIS A 142 17.94 15.01 -11.76
CA HIS A 142 19.21 15.53 -11.23
C HIS A 142 18.96 16.63 -10.19
N GLY A 143 19.84 16.67 -9.19
CA GLY A 143 19.81 17.58 -8.05
C GLY A 143 19.82 16.86 -6.70
N GLU A 144 19.86 17.62 -5.63
CA GLU A 144 19.92 17.17 -4.25
C GLU A 144 18.52 17.13 -3.61
N CYS A 145 18.31 16.12 -2.77
CA CYS A 145 17.13 15.94 -1.95
C CYS A 145 17.48 16.28 -0.49
N PRO A 146 17.38 17.57 -0.06
CA PRO A 146 17.73 17.93 1.31
C PRO A 146 16.72 17.32 2.29
N PHE A 147 17.23 16.77 3.40
CA PHE A 147 16.39 16.24 4.48
C PHE A 147 16.05 17.34 5.51
N PRO A 148 14.79 17.42 6.01
CA PRO A 148 13.64 16.61 5.62
C PRO A 148 13.09 16.99 4.24
N LEU A 149 12.69 15.96 3.46
CA LEU A 149 12.03 16.16 2.17
C LEU A 149 10.75 16.96 2.37
N ALA A 150 10.54 17.98 1.55
CA ALA A 150 9.31 18.75 1.60
C ALA A 150 8.13 17.92 1.09
N ASP A 151 6.94 18.11 1.68
CA ASP A 151 5.75 17.27 1.42
C ASP A 151 5.36 17.15 -0.06
N HIS A 152 5.59 18.19 -0.86
CA HIS A 152 5.33 18.18 -2.31
C HIS A 152 6.29 17.28 -3.13
N LEU A 153 7.33 16.72 -2.50
CA LEU A 153 8.25 15.73 -3.08
C LEU A 153 7.95 14.31 -2.57
N ASN A 154 7.00 14.16 -1.65
CA ASN A 154 6.49 12.87 -1.17
C ASN A 154 5.15 12.60 -1.88
N SER A 155 5.21 12.18 -3.15
CA SER A 155 4.04 11.68 -3.90
C SER A 155 3.99 10.17 -3.88
#